data_AF-A0ABD3CRM1-F1
#
_entry.id   AF-A0ABD3CRM1-F1
#
_cell.length_a   1.000
_cell.length_b   1.000
_cell.length_c   1.000
_cell.angle_alpha   90.00
_cell.angle_beta   90.00
_cell.angle_gamma   90.00
#
_symmetry.space_group_name_H-M   'P 1'
#
loop_
_entity.id
_entity.type
_entity.pdbx_description
1 polymer ?
#
loop_
_entity_poly.entity_id
_entity_poly.type
_entity_poly.pdbx_seq_one_letter_code
_entity_poly.pdbx_strand_id
1 'polypeptide(L)'
;MGVEVVWFIFIMFSLPSVYADYQGDALYAFKQKITRDPKGFTSDWNPSLVDPCTWPHVHCYPDGQVIRIDLGGAGISGQLVPQLGRLKYLQYLELYNNKLTGQIPEEIGYLSNLISLDLYKNSLSGPIPDTLGNLNKLKYLDSRIQSNKLTGPIPLTMASLKHLSIVSVGFNPGLCGPFTARCIDSKDRKKCTNNYSCPCRCGPTFSKPCDYKNVPLCNATVCC
;
A
#
# COMPACT_ATOMS: atom_id res chain seq x y z
N MET A 1 -33.38 38.05 54.84
CA MET A 1 -32.93 36.75 54.27
C MET A 1 -32.42 37.04 52.87
N GLY A 2 -31.10 37.22 52.73
CA GLY A 2 -30.46 37.51 51.44
C GLY A 2 -30.06 36.20 50.77
N VAL A 3 -30.41 36.04 49.50
CA VAL A 3 -29.91 34.96 48.65
C VAL A 3 -28.58 35.40 48.05
N GLU A 4 -27.49 34.76 48.46
CA GLU A 4 -26.20 34.92 47.78
C GLU A 4 -26.25 34.22 46.42
N VAL A 5 -26.08 35.00 45.36
CA VAL A 5 -25.85 34.48 44.01
C VAL A 5 -24.36 34.18 43.90
N VAL A 6 -24.01 32.91 44.07
CA VAL A 6 -22.65 32.41 43.84
C VAL A 6 -22.38 32.48 42.34
N TRP A 7 -21.57 33.45 41.91
CA TRP A 7 -21.06 33.52 40.55
C TRP A 7 -20.02 32.41 40.37
N PHE A 8 -20.38 31.33 39.69
CA PHE A 8 -19.40 30.39 39.16
C PHE A 8 -18.63 31.11 38.03
N ILE A 9 -17.46 31.66 38.36
CA ILE A 9 -16.47 32.02 37.37
C ILE A 9 -15.99 30.70 36.75
N PHE A 10 -16.53 30.35 35.58
CA PHE A 10 -15.91 29.36 34.72
C PHE A 10 -14.59 29.94 34.23
N ILE A 11 -13.51 29.66 34.96
CA ILE A 11 -12.17 29.80 34.41
C ILE A 11 -12.10 28.77 33.29
N MET A 12 -12.26 29.23 32.05
CA MET A 12 -11.83 28.48 30.88
C MET A 12 -10.32 28.32 31.02
N PHE A 13 -9.90 27.24 31.68
CA PHE A 13 -8.55 26.75 31.49
C PHE A 13 -8.47 26.39 30.01
N SER A 14 -7.86 27.28 29.22
CA SER A 14 -7.30 26.87 27.94
C SER A 14 -6.33 25.75 28.29
N LEU A 15 -6.78 24.49 28.09
CA LEU A 15 -5.85 23.37 28.07
C LEU A 15 -4.72 23.82 27.15
N PRO A 16 -3.45 23.73 27.57
CA PRO A 16 -2.36 23.99 26.64
C PRO A 16 -2.66 23.13 25.43
N SER A 17 -2.81 23.77 24.27
CA SER A 17 -3.12 23.09 23.02
C SER A 17 -2.16 21.91 22.93
N VAL A 18 -2.68 20.68 23.09
CA VAL A 18 -1.95 19.50 22.68
C VAL A 18 -1.66 19.78 21.22
N TYR A 19 -0.41 20.11 20.91
CA TYR A 19 -0.03 20.46 19.55
C TYR A 19 -0.42 19.25 18.71
N ALA A 20 -1.42 19.43 17.84
CA ALA A 20 -1.96 18.36 17.04
C ALA A 20 -0.91 17.97 16.00
N ASP A 21 -0.16 16.91 16.26
CA ASP A 21 0.72 16.32 15.25
C ASP A 21 -0.06 15.29 14.44
N TYR A 22 -0.50 15.71 13.25
CA TYR A 22 -1.23 14.85 12.33
C TYR A 22 -0.45 13.61 11.90
N GLN A 23 0.89 13.66 11.93
CA GLN A 23 1.76 12.54 11.59
C GLN A 23 1.75 11.52 12.73
N GLY A 24 1.88 12.00 13.97
CA GLY A 24 1.73 11.20 15.17
C GLY A 24 0.36 10.52 15.24
N ASP A 25 -0.71 11.28 14.96
CA ASP A 25 -2.07 10.75 14.91
C ASP A 25 -2.24 9.65 13.85
N ALA A 26 -1.66 9.85 12.65
CA ALA A 26 -1.72 8.87 11.57
C ALA A 26 -1.00 7.56 11.93
N LEU A 27 0.20 7.67 12.53
CA LEU A 27 0.99 6.54 12.99
C LEU A 27 0.32 5.82 14.16
N TYR A 28 -0.29 6.57 15.09
CA TYR A 28 -1.00 5.98 16.21
C TYR A 28 -2.30 5.29 15.78
N ALA A 29 -3.01 5.82 14.78
CA ALA A 29 -4.15 5.14 14.17
C ALA A 29 -3.74 3.79 13.56
N PHE A 30 -2.55 3.70 12.96
CA PHE A 30 -2.00 2.44 12.49
C PHE A 30 -1.65 1.50 13.65
N LYS A 31 -1.00 2.00 14.71
CA LYS A 31 -0.75 1.24 15.95
C LYS A 31 -2.03 0.62 16.51
N GLN A 32 -3.14 1.35 16.52
CA GLN A 32 -4.43 0.83 17.00
C GLN A 32 -4.97 -0.36 16.19
N LYS A 33 -4.53 -0.53 14.94
CA LYS A 33 -4.85 -1.71 14.11
C LYS A 33 -3.83 -2.83 14.20
N ILE A 34 -2.72 -2.62 14.92
CA ILE A 34 -1.78 -3.68 15.24
C ILE A 34 -2.36 -4.52 16.38
N THR A 35 -2.67 -5.79 16.08
CA THR A 35 -3.22 -6.75 17.05
C THR A 35 -2.15 -7.61 17.71
N ARG A 36 -0.96 -7.70 17.10
CA ARG A 36 0.19 -8.42 17.66
C ARG A 36 1.48 -7.73 17.27
N ASP A 37 2.33 -7.45 18.25
CA ASP A 37 3.67 -6.89 18.06
C ASP A 37 4.68 -7.65 18.94
N PRO A 38 5.18 -8.80 18.48
CA PRO A 38 5.98 -9.70 19.33
C PRO A 38 7.38 -9.15 19.63
N LYS A 39 7.88 -8.20 18.82
CA LYS A 39 9.19 -7.56 19.03
C LYS A 39 9.08 -6.18 19.66
N GLY A 40 7.87 -5.66 19.88
CA GLY A 40 7.64 -4.36 20.51
C GLY A 40 8.09 -3.18 19.66
N PHE A 41 8.14 -3.29 18.33
CA PHE A 41 8.62 -2.19 17.47
C PHE A 41 7.75 -0.93 17.59
N THR A 42 6.48 -1.10 17.98
CA THR A 42 5.50 -0.01 18.12
C THR A 42 5.06 0.22 19.57
N SER A 43 5.67 -0.46 20.55
CA SER A 43 5.24 -0.39 21.96
C SER A 43 5.21 1.05 22.48
N ASP A 44 6.22 1.83 22.12
CA ASP A 44 6.49 3.16 22.68
C ASP A 44 5.85 4.29 21.86
N TRP A 45 5.18 3.96 20.76
CA TRP A 45 4.45 4.93 19.94
C TRP A 45 3.28 5.50 20.75
N ASN A 46 3.40 6.74 21.19
CA ASN A 46 2.45 7.34 22.13
C ASN A 46 2.06 8.73 21.64
N PRO A 47 0.77 8.98 21.31
CA PRO A 47 0.31 10.25 20.75
C PRO A 47 0.45 11.42 21.73
N SER A 48 0.64 11.15 23.02
CA SER A 48 0.94 12.17 24.03
C SER A 48 2.39 12.68 23.93
N LEU A 49 3.29 11.92 23.28
CA LEU A 49 4.63 12.38 22.93
C LEU A 49 4.50 13.18 21.64
N VAL A 50 4.57 14.51 21.77
CA VAL A 50 4.25 15.53 20.75
C VAL A 50 4.99 15.34 19.41
N ASP A 51 6.10 14.59 19.40
CA ASP A 51 6.94 14.41 18.21
C ASP A 51 7.12 12.91 17.85
N PRO A 52 6.51 12.42 16.77
CA PRO A 52 6.66 11.05 16.29
C PRO A 52 8.07 10.74 15.79
N CYS A 53 8.92 11.75 15.55
CA CYS A 53 10.32 11.54 15.18
C CYS A 53 11.17 10.98 16.32
N THR A 54 10.65 11.02 17.56
CA THR A 54 11.25 10.36 18.71
C THR A 54 10.86 8.88 18.82
N TRP A 55 9.89 8.43 18.03
CA TRP A 55 9.37 7.07 18.13
C TRP A 55 10.32 6.08 17.45
N PRO A 56 10.55 4.90 18.05
CA PRO A 56 11.34 3.85 17.42
C PRO A 56 10.82 3.54 16.02
N HIS A 57 11.75 3.34 15.07
CA HIS A 57 11.45 2.96 13.68
C HIS A 57 10.74 4.03 12.83
N VAL A 58 10.63 5.25 13.35
CA VAL A 58 10.19 6.44 12.60
C VAL A 58 11.42 7.31 12.34
N HIS A 59 11.62 7.70 11.09
CA HIS A 59 12.70 8.61 10.70
C HIS A 59 12.13 9.86 10.04
N CYS A 60 12.73 10.99 10.38
CA CYS A 60 12.28 12.30 9.93
C CYS A 60 13.40 13.11 9.28
N TYR A 61 13.01 14.11 8.50
CA TYR A 61 13.89 15.23 8.18
C TYR A 61 14.13 16.11 9.42
N PRO A 62 15.18 16.98 9.41
CA PRO A 62 15.45 17.90 10.50
C PRO A 62 14.30 18.88 10.85
N ASP A 63 13.36 19.08 9.94
CA ASP A 63 12.18 19.92 10.10
C ASP A 63 10.95 19.16 10.65
N GLY A 64 11.14 17.92 11.13
CA GLY A 64 10.10 17.13 11.78
C GLY A 64 9.15 16.40 10.83
N GLN A 65 9.40 16.41 9.51
CA GLN A 65 8.57 15.65 8.58
C GLN A 65 8.98 14.17 8.57
N VAL A 66 8.00 13.27 8.76
CA VAL A 66 8.19 11.81 8.70
C VAL A 66 8.47 11.40 7.26
N ILE A 67 9.64 10.81 7.04
CA ILE A 67 10.13 10.39 5.72
C ILE A 67 10.21 8.88 5.56
N ARG A 68 10.40 8.13 6.65
CA ARG A 68 10.51 6.67 6.62
C ARG A 68 9.88 6.05 7.85
N ILE A 69 9.15 4.97 7.62
CA ILE A 69 8.69 4.05 8.65
C ILE A 69 9.24 2.68 8.28
N ASP A 70 9.99 2.06 9.20
CA ASP A 70 10.62 0.76 8.96
C ASP A 70 10.27 -0.28 10.01
N LEU A 71 9.23 -1.06 9.72
CA LEU A 71 8.73 -2.12 10.58
C LEU A 71 8.99 -3.51 9.96
N GLY A 72 9.98 -3.61 9.06
CA GLY A 72 10.31 -4.84 8.37
C GLY A 72 10.71 -5.97 9.31
N GLY A 73 10.12 -7.15 9.15
CA GLY A 73 10.46 -8.34 9.94
C GLY A 73 10.10 -8.25 11.42
N ALA A 74 9.21 -7.33 11.81
CA ALA A 74 8.75 -7.17 13.19
C ALA A 74 7.84 -8.33 13.65
N GLY A 75 7.28 -9.10 12.70
CA GLY A 75 6.30 -10.15 12.99
C GLY A 75 4.92 -9.59 13.36
N ILE A 76 4.66 -8.33 13.01
CA ILE A 76 3.46 -7.60 13.36
C ILE A 76 2.24 -8.22 12.66
N SER A 77 1.15 -8.39 13.39
CA SER A 77 -0.17 -8.75 12.86
C SER A 77 -1.12 -7.57 13.01
N GLY A 78 -2.01 -7.37 12.04
CA GLY A 78 -2.89 -6.21 12.01
C GLY A 78 -3.35 -5.87 10.60
N GLN A 79 -3.78 -4.63 10.40
CA GLN A 79 -4.26 -4.10 9.12
C GLN A 79 -3.63 -2.73 8.84
N LEU A 80 -3.42 -2.44 7.55
CA LEU A 80 -3.11 -1.09 7.09
C LEU A 80 -4.32 -0.17 7.32
N VAL A 81 -4.06 1.13 7.45
CA VAL A 81 -5.10 2.14 7.68
C VAL A 81 -5.03 3.28 6.65
N PRO A 82 -6.18 3.83 6.23
CA PRO A 82 -6.26 5.02 5.38
C PRO A 82 -5.42 6.21 5.87
N GLN A 83 -5.34 6.37 7.20
CA GLN A 83 -4.68 7.50 7.85
C GLN A 83 -3.19 7.60 7.49
N LEU A 84 -2.54 6.48 7.12
CA LEU A 84 -1.15 6.50 6.65
C LEU A 84 -1.00 7.38 5.39
N GLY A 85 -2.04 7.50 4.55
CA GLY A 85 -2.06 8.39 3.40
C GLY A 85 -1.94 9.89 3.72
N ARG A 86 -2.04 10.28 5.00
CA ARG A 86 -1.84 11.67 5.44
C ARG A 86 -0.37 12.07 5.51
N LEU A 87 0.57 11.12 5.50
CA LEU A 87 2.01 11.37 5.66
C LEU A 87 2.65 11.87 4.34
N LYS A 88 2.35 13.10 3.94
CA LYS A 88 2.67 13.64 2.60
C LYS A 88 4.16 13.61 2.22
N TYR A 89 5.06 13.62 3.20
CA TYR A 89 6.51 13.60 3.00
C TYR A 89 7.12 12.20 3.04
N LEU A 90 6.31 11.17 3.30
CA LEU A 90 6.79 9.80 3.39
C LEU A 90 7.40 9.35 2.05
N GLN A 91 8.62 8.85 2.13
CA GLN A 91 9.38 8.33 0.99
C GLN A 91 9.54 6.81 1.07
N TYR A 92 9.56 6.24 2.27
CA TYR A 92 9.79 4.81 2.49
C TYR A 92 8.76 4.28 3.49
N LEU A 93 7.87 3.41 3.01
CA LEU A 93 6.97 2.64 3.86
C LEU A 93 7.38 1.17 3.79
N GLU A 94 8.13 0.72 4.79
CA GLU A 94 8.78 -0.60 4.79
C GLU A 94 8.09 -1.51 5.83
N LEU A 95 7.22 -2.40 5.33
CA LEU A 95 6.37 -3.29 6.15
C LEU A 95 6.57 -4.78 5.78
N TYR A 96 7.66 -5.10 5.11
CA TYR A 96 7.95 -6.43 4.61
C TYR A 96 8.08 -7.48 5.72
N ASN A 97 7.83 -8.75 5.39
CA ASN A 97 7.99 -9.90 6.28
C ASN A 97 7.24 -9.75 7.60
N ASN A 98 5.95 -9.39 7.50
CA ASN A 98 5.02 -9.28 8.61
C ASN A 98 3.81 -10.21 8.37
N LYS A 99 2.77 -10.07 9.20
CA LYS A 99 1.52 -10.83 9.12
C LYS A 99 0.33 -9.89 8.92
N LEU A 100 0.54 -8.79 8.19
CA LEU A 100 -0.52 -7.82 7.89
C LEU A 100 -1.60 -8.47 7.01
N THR A 101 -2.85 -8.11 7.26
CA THR A 101 -4.04 -8.64 6.57
C THR A 101 -4.93 -7.50 6.08
N GLY A 102 -6.02 -7.84 5.41
CA GLY A 102 -6.95 -6.85 4.85
C GLY A 102 -6.46 -6.30 3.52
N GLN A 103 -7.05 -5.20 3.08
CA GLN A 103 -6.75 -4.56 1.80
C GLN A 103 -5.63 -3.52 1.92
N ILE A 104 -5.02 -3.18 0.79
CA ILE A 104 -4.20 -1.98 0.68
C ILE A 104 -5.17 -0.79 0.54
N PRO A 105 -5.17 0.20 1.47
CA PRO A 105 -6.04 1.37 1.36
C PRO A 105 -5.68 2.21 0.14
N GLU A 106 -6.69 2.79 -0.52
CA GLU A 106 -6.49 3.65 -1.69
C GLU A 106 -5.67 4.91 -1.38
N GLU A 107 -5.73 5.37 -0.13
CA GLU A 107 -5.06 6.58 0.36
C GLU A 107 -3.54 6.44 0.39
N ILE A 108 -3.00 5.21 0.35
CA ILE A 108 -1.56 4.98 0.14
C ILE A 108 -1.13 5.55 -1.22
N GLY A 109 -2.03 5.57 -2.22
CA GLY A 109 -1.79 6.20 -3.51
C GLY A 109 -1.73 7.74 -3.47
N TYR A 110 -2.00 8.37 -2.32
CA TYR A 110 -1.87 9.83 -2.14
C TYR A 110 -0.49 10.26 -1.63
N LEU A 111 0.39 9.31 -1.32
CA LEU A 111 1.75 9.55 -0.86
C LEU A 111 2.67 9.95 -2.02
N SER A 112 2.45 11.12 -2.62
CA SER A 112 3.13 11.59 -3.85
C SER A 112 4.67 11.62 -3.77
N ASN A 113 5.26 11.58 -2.57
CA ASN A 113 6.70 11.50 -2.35
C ASN A 113 7.25 10.08 -2.20
N LEU A 114 6.40 9.05 -2.22
CA LEU A 114 6.79 7.68 -1.96
C LEU A 114 7.75 7.16 -3.04
N ILE A 115 8.92 6.72 -2.61
CA ILE A 115 9.98 6.13 -3.42
C ILE A 115 9.93 4.60 -3.31
N SER A 116 9.56 4.11 -2.14
CA SER A 116 9.55 2.70 -1.79
C SER A 116 8.30 2.34 -1.00
N LEU A 117 7.57 1.33 -1.47
CA LEU A 117 6.47 0.70 -0.76
C LEU A 117 6.77 -0.79 -0.66
N ASP A 118 7.09 -1.26 0.54
CA ASP A 118 7.42 -2.65 0.78
C ASP A 118 6.40 -3.39 1.63
N LEU A 119 5.65 -4.24 0.96
CA LEU A 119 4.58 -5.07 1.50
C LEU A 119 4.90 -6.56 1.34
N TYR A 120 6.13 -6.90 0.93
CA TYR A 120 6.56 -8.25 0.61
C TYR A 120 6.33 -9.20 1.79
N LYS A 121 5.89 -10.43 1.53
CA LYS A 121 5.64 -11.45 2.56
C LYS A 121 4.73 -10.93 3.67
N ASN A 122 3.48 -10.69 3.30
CA ASN A 122 2.38 -10.43 4.22
C ASN A 122 1.21 -11.36 3.87
N SER A 123 0.02 -11.07 4.39
CA SER A 123 -1.23 -11.76 4.08
C SER A 123 -2.30 -10.77 3.59
N LEU A 124 -1.88 -9.70 2.92
CA LEU A 124 -2.78 -8.71 2.33
C LEU A 124 -3.62 -9.34 1.22
N SER A 125 -4.85 -8.87 1.05
CA SER A 125 -5.86 -9.46 0.16
C SER A 125 -6.65 -8.37 -0.57
N GLY A 126 -7.47 -8.76 -1.55
CA GLY A 126 -8.25 -7.80 -2.35
C GLY A 126 -7.43 -7.19 -3.49
N PRO A 127 -8.00 -6.19 -4.19
CA PRO A 127 -7.37 -5.57 -5.35
C PRO A 127 -6.17 -4.71 -4.99
N ILE A 128 -5.28 -4.53 -5.96
CA ILE A 128 -4.29 -3.45 -5.96
C ILE A 128 -5.06 -2.16 -6.27
N PRO A 129 -5.00 -1.11 -5.43
CA PRO A 129 -5.67 0.14 -5.72
C PRO A 129 -5.09 0.83 -6.97
N ASP A 130 -5.95 1.27 -7.87
CA ASP A 130 -5.56 2.03 -9.08
C ASP A 130 -4.79 3.31 -8.75
N THR A 131 -5.04 3.89 -7.57
CA THR A 131 -4.36 5.09 -7.05
C THR A 131 -2.86 4.89 -6.87
N LEU A 132 -2.35 3.66 -6.72
CA LEU A 132 -0.91 3.39 -6.67
C LEU A 132 -0.21 3.77 -7.98
N GLY A 133 -0.92 3.75 -9.11
CA GLY A 133 -0.41 4.23 -10.39
C GLY A 133 -0.22 5.75 -10.47
N ASN A 134 -0.65 6.52 -9.46
CA ASN A 134 -0.40 7.97 -9.37
C ASN A 134 0.96 8.31 -8.73
N LEU A 135 1.65 7.32 -8.17
CA LEU A 135 2.88 7.51 -7.42
C LEU A 135 4.10 7.65 -8.34
N ASN A 136 4.21 8.80 -9.01
CA ASN A 136 5.22 9.07 -10.04
C ASN A 136 6.69 8.98 -9.57
N LYS A 137 6.95 9.05 -8.26
CA LYS A 137 8.30 8.91 -7.67
C LYS A 137 8.62 7.48 -7.22
N LEU A 138 7.64 6.57 -7.29
CA LEU A 138 7.79 5.20 -6.81
C LEU A 138 8.76 4.44 -7.72
N LYS A 139 9.84 3.96 -7.13
CA LYS A 139 10.91 3.23 -7.83
C LYS A 139 10.91 1.75 -7.48
N TYR A 140 10.49 1.44 -6.26
CA TYR A 140 10.53 0.08 -5.75
C TYR A 140 9.15 -0.32 -5.26
N LEU A 141 8.40 -1.01 -6.11
CA LEU A 141 7.11 -1.61 -5.76
C LEU A 141 7.05 -3.07 -6.19
N ASP A 142 7.39 -3.31 -7.45
CA ASP A 142 7.77 -4.58 -8.06
C ASP A 142 7.90 -5.79 -7.12
N SER A 143 9.13 -6.17 -6.77
CA SER A 143 9.42 -7.35 -5.96
C SER A 143 8.90 -7.21 -4.53
N ARG A 144 8.49 -6.00 -4.18
CA ARG A 144 8.11 -5.57 -2.84
C ARG A 144 6.62 -5.74 -2.56
N ILE A 145 5.82 -6.23 -3.51
CA ILE A 145 4.40 -6.59 -3.28
C ILE A 145 4.14 -8.10 -3.34
N GLN A 146 5.18 -8.89 -3.62
CA GLN A 146 5.10 -10.35 -3.76
C GLN A 146 4.71 -11.05 -2.45
N SER A 147 4.26 -12.30 -2.58
CA SER A 147 3.95 -13.18 -1.44
C SER A 147 2.86 -12.58 -0.54
N ASN A 148 1.74 -12.24 -1.16
CA ASN A 148 0.49 -11.83 -0.51
C ASN A 148 -0.67 -12.68 -1.06
N LYS A 149 -1.90 -12.29 -0.76
CA LYS A 149 -3.15 -12.92 -1.24
C LYS A 149 -3.95 -11.93 -2.10
N LEU A 150 -3.28 -11.05 -2.83
CA LEU A 150 -3.93 -10.04 -3.67
C LEU A 150 -4.69 -10.69 -4.83
N THR A 151 -5.79 -10.07 -5.24
CA THR A 151 -6.77 -10.61 -6.18
C THR A 151 -7.23 -9.58 -7.20
N GLY A 152 -7.76 -10.01 -8.35
CA GLY A 152 -8.35 -9.10 -9.33
C GLY A 152 -7.34 -8.55 -10.33
N PRO A 153 -7.78 -7.64 -11.23
CA PRO A 153 -6.96 -7.15 -12.30
C PRO A 153 -5.79 -6.29 -11.78
N ILE A 154 -4.63 -6.39 -12.42
CA ILE A 154 -3.55 -5.42 -12.22
C ILE A 154 -4.00 -4.09 -12.86
N PRO A 155 -4.02 -2.97 -12.11
CA PRO A 155 -4.48 -1.69 -12.64
C PRO A 155 -3.65 -1.22 -13.83
N LEU A 156 -4.31 -0.75 -14.90
CA LEU A 156 -3.62 -0.18 -16.07
C LEU A 156 -2.81 1.06 -15.72
N THR A 157 -3.21 1.78 -14.66
CA THR A 157 -2.47 2.93 -14.12
C THR A 157 -1.06 2.56 -13.70
N MET A 158 -0.79 1.30 -13.34
CA MET A 158 0.57 0.83 -12.99
C MET A 158 1.54 0.90 -14.17
N ALA A 159 1.07 0.95 -15.41
CA ALA A 159 1.91 1.16 -16.59
C ALA A 159 2.54 2.57 -16.62
N SER A 160 2.03 3.53 -15.85
CA SER A 160 2.61 4.88 -15.73
C SER A 160 3.93 4.88 -14.95
N LEU A 161 4.15 3.86 -14.12
CA LEU A 161 5.30 3.74 -13.23
C LEU A 161 6.52 3.36 -14.05
N LYS A 162 7.28 4.36 -14.48
CA LYS A 162 8.43 4.23 -15.42
C LYS A 162 9.57 3.35 -14.94
N HIS A 163 9.56 2.95 -13.67
CA HIS A 163 10.55 2.10 -13.04
C HIS A 163 10.03 0.68 -12.72
N LEU A 164 8.78 0.38 -13.07
CA LEU A 164 8.16 -0.93 -12.85
C LEU A 164 8.63 -1.92 -13.93
N SER A 165 9.27 -3.01 -13.51
CA SER A 165 9.67 -4.15 -14.32
C SER A 165 8.65 -5.30 -14.22
N ILE A 166 8.41 -5.96 -15.35
CA ILE A 166 7.32 -6.90 -15.60
C ILE A 166 7.40 -8.24 -14.81
N VAL A 167 8.49 -8.51 -14.09
CA VAL A 167 8.74 -9.83 -13.44
C VAL A 167 8.10 -9.94 -12.04
N SER A 168 7.39 -8.91 -11.57
CA SER A 168 7.54 -8.55 -10.17
C SER A 168 6.34 -8.75 -9.24
N VAL A 169 5.09 -8.99 -9.69
CA VAL A 169 3.95 -9.21 -8.77
C VAL A 169 3.71 -10.68 -8.39
N GLY A 170 4.69 -11.56 -8.67
CA GLY A 170 4.62 -13.00 -8.43
C GLY A 170 4.23 -13.39 -7.00
N PHE A 171 3.74 -14.62 -6.84
CA PHE A 171 3.23 -15.15 -5.56
C PHE A 171 2.02 -14.38 -5.00
N ASN A 172 1.15 -13.89 -5.88
CA ASN A 172 -0.22 -13.49 -5.59
C ASN A 172 -1.16 -14.27 -6.54
N PRO A 173 -1.67 -15.45 -6.15
CA PRO A 173 -2.34 -16.36 -7.09
C PRO A 173 -3.66 -15.82 -7.64
N GLY A 174 -4.25 -14.80 -7.01
CA GLY A 174 -5.52 -14.21 -7.43
C GLY A 174 -5.39 -13.03 -8.40
N LEU A 175 -4.19 -12.55 -8.70
CA LEU A 175 -4.00 -11.43 -9.64
C LEU A 175 -4.14 -11.89 -11.09
N CYS A 176 -4.81 -11.08 -11.90
CA CYS A 176 -5.12 -11.33 -13.31
C CYS A 176 -4.98 -10.04 -14.15
N GLY A 177 -5.30 -10.10 -15.44
CA GLY A 177 -5.25 -8.94 -16.34
C GLY A 177 -3.92 -8.76 -17.10
N PRO A 178 -3.88 -7.83 -18.06
CA PRO A 178 -2.81 -7.73 -19.02
C PRO A 178 -1.69 -6.85 -18.48
N PHE A 179 -0.51 -7.45 -18.40
CA PHE A 179 0.73 -6.71 -18.52
C PHE A 179 0.65 -5.91 -19.82
N THR A 180 0.99 -4.63 -19.80
CA THR A 180 1.51 -3.96 -20.99
C THR A 180 2.89 -4.56 -21.33
N ALA A 181 2.95 -5.87 -21.58
CA ALA A 181 3.81 -6.32 -22.64
C ALA A 181 3.31 -5.54 -23.85
N ARG A 182 4.17 -4.72 -24.46
CA ARG A 182 4.02 -4.49 -25.88
C ARG A 182 3.81 -5.89 -26.46
N CYS A 183 2.60 -6.19 -26.94
CA CYS A 183 2.49 -7.10 -28.05
C CYS A 183 3.40 -6.45 -29.09
N ILE A 184 4.64 -6.94 -29.19
CA ILE A 184 5.48 -6.59 -30.32
C ILE A 184 4.60 -7.02 -31.48
N ASP A 185 4.10 -6.04 -32.23
CA ASP A 185 3.34 -6.27 -33.44
C ASP A 185 4.26 -7.06 -34.37
N SER A 186 4.19 -8.38 -34.24
CA SER A 186 4.99 -9.27 -35.04
C SER A 186 4.29 -9.29 -36.38
N LYS A 187 4.79 -8.48 -37.31
CA LYS A 187 4.60 -8.74 -38.74
C LYS A 187 4.96 -10.20 -39.11
N ASP A 188 5.65 -10.93 -38.23
CA ASP A 188 5.85 -12.37 -38.27
C ASP A 188 4.69 -13.19 -37.66
N ARG A 189 3.54 -13.20 -38.35
CA ARG A 189 2.47 -14.21 -38.13
C ARG A 189 2.92 -15.68 -38.33
N LYS A 190 4.17 -15.90 -38.76
CA LYS A 190 4.74 -17.22 -39.08
C LYS A 190 5.42 -17.93 -37.90
N LYS A 191 5.50 -17.31 -36.71
CA LYS A 191 6.15 -17.92 -35.53
C LYS A 191 5.22 -18.65 -34.57
N CYS A 192 3.89 -18.57 -34.72
CA CYS A 192 2.99 -19.46 -34.00
C CYS A 192 2.82 -20.74 -34.84
N THR A 193 3.68 -21.73 -34.61
CA THR A 193 3.57 -23.06 -35.22
C THR A 193 2.57 -23.93 -34.46
N ASN A 194 1.93 -24.85 -35.19
CA ASN A 194 0.76 -25.65 -34.82
C ASN A 194 0.90 -26.63 -33.64
N ASN A 195 1.69 -26.33 -32.61
CA ASN A 195 1.64 -27.00 -31.32
C ASN A 195 2.42 -26.16 -30.30
N TYR A 196 1.66 -25.54 -29.39
CA TYR A 196 2.10 -24.79 -28.21
C TYR A 196 2.77 -23.42 -28.44
N SER A 197 2.17 -22.40 -27.82
CA SER A 197 2.81 -21.16 -27.34
C SER A 197 2.97 -19.96 -28.30
N CYS A 198 1.90 -19.17 -28.49
CA CYS A 198 2.09 -17.71 -28.48
C CYS A 198 2.18 -17.29 -26.98
N PRO A 199 3.20 -16.55 -26.51
CA PRO A 199 3.45 -16.37 -25.08
C PRO A 199 2.60 -15.24 -24.50
N CYS A 200 1.28 -15.40 -24.50
CA CYS A 200 0.44 -14.72 -23.51
C CYS A 200 0.36 -15.66 -22.30
N ARG A 201 1.45 -15.74 -21.52
CA ARG A 201 1.43 -16.42 -20.22
C ARG A 201 0.70 -15.52 -19.23
N CYS A 202 -0.64 -15.57 -19.23
CA CYS A 202 -1.40 -15.26 -18.04
C CYS A 202 -1.21 -16.42 -17.04
N GLY A 203 -1.08 -16.13 -15.75
CA GLY A 203 -0.64 -17.05 -14.69
C GLY A 203 -1.49 -18.33 -14.49
N PRO A 204 -1.07 -19.21 -13.57
CA PRO A 204 -1.11 -20.67 -13.76
C PRO A 204 -2.42 -21.40 -13.42
N THR A 205 -3.52 -20.74 -13.07
CA THR A 205 -4.71 -21.49 -12.60
C THR A 205 -6.03 -20.83 -12.95
N PHE A 206 -6.48 -20.92 -14.22
CA PHE A 206 -7.92 -20.83 -14.53
C PHE A 206 -8.32 -21.75 -15.69
N SER A 207 -9.54 -22.26 -15.56
CA SER A 207 -10.04 -23.57 -16.00
C SER A 207 -10.74 -23.59 -17.36
N LYS A 208 -10.45 -22.64 -18.26
CA LYS A 208 -10.99 -22.69 -19.63
C LYS A 208 -9.98 -22.25 -20.69
N PRO A 209 -9.88 -22.98 -21.82
CA PRO A 209 -9.11 -22.52 -22.97
C PRO A 209 -9.77 -21.27 -23.56
N CYS A 210 -8.97 -20.29 -23.97
CA CYS A 210 -9.45 -19.13 -24.72
C CYS A 210 -10.02 -19.62 -26.07
N ASP A 211 -11.31 -19.42 -26.31
CA ASP A 211 -11.93 -19.73 -27.61
C ASP A 211 -11.72 -18.56 -28.57
N TYR A 212 -10.81 -18.74 -29.52
CA TYR A 212 -10.40 -17.71 -30.49
C TYR A 212 -11.41 -17.49 -31.62
N LYS A 213 -12.50 -18.26 -31.70
CA LYS A 213 -13.40 -18.19 -32.87
C LYS A 213 -14.46 -17.09 -32.79
N ASN A 214 -14.75 -16.54 -31.61
CA ASN A 214 -15.92 -15.65 -31.43
C ASN A 214 -15.73 -14.45 -30.47
N VAL A 215 -14.51 -14.01 -30.17
CA VAL A 215 -14.30 -12.83 -29.29
C VAL A 215 -13.92 -11.60 -30.14
N PRO A 216 -14.72 -10.51 -30.16
CA PRO A 216 -14.26 -9.25 -30.70
C PRO A 216 -13.09 -8.79 -29.85
N LEU A 217 -11.91 -8.58 -30.46
CA LEU A 217 -10.71 -7.93 -29.90
C LEU A 217 -10.57 -8.17 -28.40
N CYS A 218 -9.80 -9.16 -27.94
CA CYS A 218 -9.50 -9.39 -26.52
C CYS A 218 -9.33 -8.07 -25.77
N ASN A 219 -10.43 -7.59 -25.20
CA ASN A 219 -10.42 -6.38 -24.43
C ASN A 219 -9.74 -6.81 -23.14
N ALA A 220 -8.69 -6.08 -22.77
CA ALA A 220 -7.84 -6.31 -21.61
C ALA A 220 -8.63 -6.67 -20.32
N THR A 221 -9.91 -6.33 -20.29
CA THR A 221 -10.89 -6.54 -19.23
C THR A 221 -11.43 -7.96 -19.04
N VAL A 222 -11.26 -8.91 -19.99
CA VAL A 222 -12.07 -10.16 -20.02
C VAL A 222 -11.32 -11.44 -19.58
N CYS A 223 -10.12 -11.35 -19.02
CA CYS A 223 -9.45 -12.54 -18.46
C CYS A 223 -9.08 -12.34 -16.99
N CYS A 224 -10.14 -12.25 -16.21
CA CYS A 224 -10.29 -12.60 -14.80
C CYS A 224 -11.59 -13.42 -14.72
#